data_AF-A0A9W8NLD2-F1
#
_entry.id   AF-A0A9W8NLD2-F1
#
_cell.length_a   1.000
_cell.length_b   1.000
_cell.length_c   1.000
_cell.angle_alpha   90.00
_cell.angle_beta   90.00
_cell.angle_gamma   90.00
#
_symmetry.space_group_name_H-M   'P 1'
#
loop_
_entity.id
_entity.type
_entity.pdbx_description
1 polymer ?
#
loop_
_entity_poly.entity_id
_entity_poly.type
_entity_poly.pdbx_seq_one_letter_code
_entity_poly.pdbx_strand_id
1 'polypeptide(L)'
;MGIRLTYNGVAETVLTYPAYYKNAAKLFLAKGVKVILSSATPNNICETGTCGWGPSRFDYYAWLAASQLGGTAAGVYHVAHGEYAAQVMTNLGTTTVNAHYPNDHTHTDPYLANAMAGSFVLGLKCGTSALGAAVTNSTASLTSSSYGPCISFNSTIPI
;
A
#
# COMPACT_ATOMS: atom_id res chain seq x y z
N MET A 1 -18.66 4.98 14.77
CA MET A 1 -19.37 6.26 14.92
C MET A 1 -18.95 7.15 13.76
N GLY A 2 -19.89 7.69 12.99
CA GLY A 2 -19.60 8.60 11.88
C GLY A 2 -19.90 10.04 12.27
N ILE A 3 -19.28 10.99 11.58
CA ILE A 3 -19.60 12.42 11.70
C ILE A 3 -20.73 12.73 10.71
N ARG A 4 -21.76 13.42 11.18
CA ARG A 4 -22.85 13.91 10.31
C ARG A 4 -22.48 15.29 9.81
N LEU A 5 -22.60 15.52 8.51
CA LEU A 5 -22.36 16.81 7.87
C LEU A 5 -23.33 17.00 6.70
N THR A 6 -23.42 18.22 6.18
CA THR A 6 -24.18 18.53 4.97
C THR A 6 -23.20 18.99 3.90
N TYR A 7 -23.15 18.28 2.77
CA TYR A 7 -22.32 18.62 1.61
C TYR A 7 -23.24 18.93 0.42
N ASN A 8 -23.10 20.11 -0.20
CA ASN A 8 -23.95 20.57 -1.30
C ASN A 8 -25.47 20.42 -1.05
N GLY A 9 -25.91 20.67 0.19
CA GLY A 9 -27.33 20.55 0.58
C GLY A 9 -27.81 19.13 0.86
N VAL A 10 -26.94 18.12 0.74
CA VAL A 10 -27.25 16.71 1.02
C VAL A 10 -26.65 16.31 2.37
N ALA A 11 -27.46 15.70 3.23
CA ALA A 11 -26.99 15.16 4.50
C ALA A 11 -26.15 13.89 4.28
N GLU A 12 -24.93 13.88 4.82
CA GLU A 12 -23.98 12.78 4.71
C GLU A 12 -23.52 12.30 6.09
N THR A 13 -23.20 11.00 6.18
CA THR A 13 -22.51 10.42 7.33
C THR A 13 -21.15 9.92 6.88
N VAL A 14 -20.10 10.62 7.33
CA VAL A 14 -18.70 10.27 7.03
C VAL A 14 -18.15 9.36 8.11
N LEU A 15 -17.63 8.21 7.70
CA LEU A 15 -17.00 7.24 8.61
C LEU A 15 -15.48 7.44 8.70
N THR A 16 -14.84 6.72 9.61
CA THR A 16 -13.37 6.70 9.68
C THR A 16 -12.79 5.85 8.54
N TYR A 17 -11.53 6.09 8.19
CA TYR A 17 -10.81 5.31 7.17
C TYR A 17 -10.87 3.78 7.45
N PRO A 18 -10.52 3.29 8.66
CA PRO A 18 -10.67 1.86 8.96
C PRO A 18 -12.12 1.36 8.86
N ALA A 19 -13.12 2.20 9.14
CA ALA A 19 -14.52 1.78 9.04
C ALA A 19 -14.95 1.52 7.59
N TYR A 20 -14.55 2.40 6.66
CA TYR A 20 -14.80 2.15 5.23
C TYR A 20 -14.09 0.89 4.73
N TYR A 21 -12.81 0.71 5.07
CA TYR A 21 -12.04 -0.49 4.71
C TYR A 21 -12.70 -1.76 5.25
N LYS A 22 -13.09 -1.76 6.53
CA LYS A 22 -13.75 -2.92 7.16
C LYS A 22 -15.12 -3.22 6.57
N ASN A 23 -15.91 -2.21 6.22
CA ASN A 23 -17.22 -2.41 5.62
C ASN A 23 -17.09 -3.03 4.22
N ALA A 24 -16.18 -2.51 3.39
CA ALA A 24 -15.89 -3.07 2.07
C ALA A 24 -15.35 -4.52 2.18
N ALA A 25 -14.38 -4.76 3.06
CA ALA A 25 -13.82 -6.09 3.26
C ALA A 25 -14.89 -7.11 3.69
N LYS A 26 -15.77 -6.76 4.64
CA LYS A 26 -16.89 -7.63 5.05
C LYS A 26 -17.85 -7.95 3.91
N LEU A 27 -18.15 -6.97 3.06
CA LEU A 27 -19.02 -7.18 1.88
C LEU A 27 -18.41 -8.20 0.91
N PHE A 28 -17.10 -8.12 0.69
CA PHE A 28 -16.36 -9.05 -0.17
C PHE A 28 -16.21 -10.43 0.47
N LEU A 29 -15.84 -10.51 1.74
CA LEU A 29 -15.74 -11.78 2.48
C LEU A 29 -17.07 -12.54 2.49
N ALA A 30 -18.21 -11.85 2.62
CA ALA A 30 -19.54 -12.45 2.55
C ALA A 30 -19.85 -13.10 1.18
N LYS A 31 -19.11 -12.72 0.13
CA LYS A 31 -19.18 -13.33 -1.20
C LYS A 31 -18.14 -14.45 -1.41
N GLY A 32 -17.42 -14.84 -0.35
CA GLY A 32 -16.42 -15.91 -0.39
C GLY A 32 -15.08 -15.51 -1.00
N VAL A 33 -14.81 -14.22 -1.22
CA VAL A 33 -13.51 -13.76 -1.76
C VAL A 33 -12.55 -13.38 -0.64
N LYS A 34 -11.26 -13.54 -0.90
CA LYS A 34 -10.18 -13.04 -0.04
C LYS A 34 -9.93 -11.56 -0.32
N VAL A 35 -9.50 -10.80 0.68
CA VAL A 35 -9.33 -9.34 0.58
C VAL A 35 -7.89 -8.95 0.90
N ILE A 36 -7.30 -8.07 0.08
CA ILE A 36 -6.01 -7.44 0.35
C ILE A 36 -6.27 -5.95 0.60
N LEU A 37 -5.87 -5.45 1.77
CA LEU A 37 -5.90 -4.04 2.13
C LEU A 37 -4.49 -3.48 1.94
N SER A 38 -4.27 -2.78 0.83
CA SER A 38 -2.97 -2.18 0.51
C SER A 38 -2.84 -0.79 1.14
N SER A 39 -1.66 -0.48 1.70
CA SER A 39 -1.30 0.92 1.95
C SER A 39 -1.26 1.71 0.64
N ALA A 40 -1.44 3.03 0.72
CA ALA A 40 -1.26 3.90 -0.44
C ALA A 40 0.23 4.00 -0.81
N THR A 41 0.52 4.22 -2.09
CA THR A 41 1.87 4.58 -2.54
C THR A 41 2.25 5.97 -2.01
N PRO A 42 3.54 6.26 -1.80
CA PRO A 42 3.97 7.58 -1.41
C PRO A 42 3.85 8.58 -2.57
N ASN A 43 3.79 9.86 -2.21
CA ASN A 43 4.17 10.95 -3.12
C ASN A 43 5.67 10.84 -3.44
N ASN A 44 6.18 11.77 -4.25
CA ASN A 44 7.60 11.89 -4.54
C ASN A 44 8.42 12.11 -3.25
N ILE A 45 9.07 11.04 -2.78
CA ILE A 45 9.89 11.08 -1.55
C ILE A 45 11.20 11.85 -1.72
N CYS A 46 11.58 12.16 -2.96
CA CYS A 46 12.83 12.82 -3.33
C CYS A 46 12.63 14.28 -3.79
N GLU A 47 11.43 14.85 -3.59
CA GLU A 47 11.01 16.18 -4.04
C GLU A 47 11.95 17.30 -3.54
N THR A 48 12.53 17.15 -2.35
CA THR A 48 13.42 18.13 -1.72
C THR A 48 14.89 17.97 -2.10
N GLY A 49 15.22 17.06 -3.02
CA GLY A 49 16.58 16.76 -3.45
C GLY A 49 17.23 15.58 -2.73
N THR A 50 16.64 15.11 -1.64
CA THR A 50 17.03 13.89 -0.92
C THR A 50 15.80 13.00 -0.70
N CYS A 51 15.95 11.69 -0.88
CA CYS A 51 14.85 10.75 -0.68
C CYS A 51 14.61 10.50 0.82
N GLY A 52 13.43 10.86 1.32
CA GLY A 52 13.03 10.66 2.71
C GLY A 52 11.58 10.20 2.80
N TRP A 53 11.34 9.11 3.52
CA TRP A 53 10.01 8.55 3.68
C TRP A 53 9.73 8.12 5.12
N GLY A 54 8.49 8.31 5.54
CA GLY A 54 7.92 7.71 6.73
C GLY A 54 6.45 7.39 6.48
N PRO A 55 5.91 6.37 7.16
CA PRO A 55 4.53 5.97 6.94
C PRO A 55 3.57 7.06 7.40
N SER A 56 2.47 7.21 6.66
CA SER A 56 1.37 8.05 7.08
C SER A 56 0.49 7.34 8.10
N ARG A 57 -0.43 8.08 8.73
CA ARG A 57 -1.49 7.47 9.55
C ARG A 57 -2.36 6.47 8.77
N PHE A 58 -2.45 6.61 7.44
CA PHE A 58 -3.29 5.76 6.61
C PHE A 58 -2.66 4.40 6.34
N ASP A 59 -1.33 4.30 6.33
CA ASP A 59 -0.61 3.03 6.30
C ASP A 59 -0.97 2.20 7.53
N TYR A 60 -0.87 2.81 8.72
CA TYR A 60 -1.31 2.18 9.97
C TYR A 60 -2.79 1.78 9.94
N TYR A 61 -3.67 2.64 9.40
CA TYR A 61 -5.10 2.36 9.36
C TYR A 61 -5.48 1.22 8.41
N ALA A 62 -4.77 1.06 7.29
CA ALA A 62 -4.97 -0.07 6.38
C ALA A 62 -4.59 -1.39 7.07
N TRP A 63 -3.42 -1.43 7.73
CA TRP A 63 -3.00 -2.57 8.54
C TRP A 63 -3.98 -2.86 9.69
N LEU A 64 -4.36 -1.84 10.45
CA LEU A 64 -5.27 -1.96 11.59
C LEU A 64 -6.61 -2.56 11.18
N ALA A 65 -7.14 -2.15 10.02
CA ALA A 65 -8.37 -2.70 9.48
C ALA A 65 -8.23 -4.21 9.18
N ALA A 66 -7.12 -4.64 8.57
CA ALA A 66 -6.86 -6.05 8.30
C ALA A 66 -6.76 -6.87 9.59
N SER A 67 -5.97 -6.37 10.55
CA SER A 67 -5.78 -6.98 11.87
C SER A 67 -7.12 -7.16 12.62
N GLN A 68 -7.94 -6.10 12.68
CA GLN A 68 -9.24 -6.14 13.37
C GLN A 68 -10.29 -7.02 12.69
N LEU A 69 -10.07 -7.43 11.44
CA LEU A 69 -10.94 -8.39 10.73
C LEU A 69 -10.51 -9.85 10.92
N GLY A 70 -9.48 -10.11 11.73
CA GLY A 70 -8.94 -11.45 11.96
C GLY A 70 -7.77 -11.82 11.05
N GLY A 71 -7.26 -10.86 10.25
CA GLY A 71 -6.07 -11.03 9.44
C GLY A 71 -6.12 -12.24 8.51
N THR A 72 -4.98 -12.88 8.33
CA THR A 72 -4.81 -13.97 7.35
C THR A 72 -5.70 -15.18 7.63
N ALA A 73 -6.00 -15.47 8.91
CA ALA A 73 -6.92 -16.53 9.31
C ALA A 73 -8.36 -16.27 8.83
N ALA A 74 -8.75 -15.00 8.67
CA ALA A 74 -10.05 -14.60 8.13
C ALA A 74 -10.01 -14.32 6.61
N GLY A 75 -8.89 -14.61 5.93
CA GLY A 75 -8.74 -14.31 4.50
C GLY A 75 -8.56 -12.81 4.19
N VAL A 76 -8.16 -12.02 5.18
CA VAL A 76 -7.85 -10.59 5.04
C VAL A 76 -6.36 -10.36 5.19
N TYR A 77 -5.75 -9.79 4.16
CA TYR A 77 -4.31 -9.58 4.10
C TYR A 77 -4.01 -8.09 4.08
N HIS A 78 -2.82 -7.73 4.54
CA HIS A 78 -2.26 -6.40 4.35
C HIS A 78 -1.07 -6.49 3.39
N VAL A 79 -0.81 -5.40 2.67
CA VAL A 79 0.43 -5.19 1.93
C VAL A 79 0.87 -3.76 2.23
N ALA A 80 2.03 -3.58 2.86
CA ALA A 80 2.63 -2.26 3.10
C ALA A 80 3.24 -1.70 1.80
N HIS A 81 2.39 -1.48 0.80
CA HIS A 81 2.80 -1.04 -0.54
C HIS A 81 3.53 0.31 -0.50
N GLY A 82 3.15 1.22 0.41
CA GLY A 82 3.85 2.48 0.63
C GLY A 82 5.33 2.31 0.97
N GLU A 83 5.66 1.34 1.82
CA GLU A 83 7.03 1.09 2.27
C GLU A 83 7.88 0.43 1.16
N TYR A 84 7.35 -0.57 0.47
CA TYR A 84 8.03 -1.17 -0.69
C TYR A 84 8.20 -0.17 -1.84
N ALA A 85 7.22 0.69 -2.07
CA ALA A 85 7.29 1.76 -3.07
C ALA A 85 8.37 2.79 -2.70
N ALA A 86 8.47 3.17 -1.42
CA ALA A 86 9.53 4.04 -0.95
C ALA A 86 10.92 3.39 -1.11
N GLN A 87 11.03 2.08 -0.85
CA GLN A 87 12.28 1.34 -1.06
C GLN A 87 12.74 1.39 -2.53
N VAL A 88 11.86 1.11 -3.50
CA VAL A 88 12.26 1.18 -4.91
C VAL A 88 12.63 2.61 -5.31
N MET A 89 11.91 3.63 -4.82
CA MET A 89 12.25 5.04 -5.09
C MET A 89 13.64 5.40 -4.56
N THR A 90 13.96 5.01 -3.32
CA THR A 90 15.29 5.21 -2.73
C THR A 90 16.38 4.53 -3.55
N ASN A 91 16.13 3.31 -4.02
CA ASN A 91 17.10 2.56 -4.84
C ASN A 91 17.27 3.14 -6.26
N LEU A 92 16.22 3.74 -6.83
CA LEU A 92 16.28 4.44 -8.12
C LEU A 92 17.00 5.80 -8.01
N GLY A 93 16.91 6.45 -6.84
CA GLY A 93 17.58 7.70 -6.54
C GLY A 93 16.86 8.95 -7.05
N THR A 94 17.23 10.10 -6.48
CA THR A 94 16.55 11.40 -6.68
C THR A 94 16.34 11.77 -8.15
N THR A 95 17.38 11.67 -8.99
CA THR A 95 17.31 12.08 -10.39
C THR A 95 16.26 11.30 -11.16
N THR A 96 16.25 9.97 -11.02
CA THR A 96 15.28 9.11 -11.69
C THR A 96 13.88 9.35 -11.12
N VAL A 97 13.71 9.36 -9.80
CA VAL A 97 12.38 9.55 -9.20
C VAL A 97 11.76 10.89 -9.64
N ASN A 98 12.50 11.99 -9.55
CA ASN A 98 11.98 13.32 -9.94
C ASN A 98 11.62 13.40 -11.43
N ALA A 99 12.39 12.75 -12.31
CA ALA A 99 12.12 12.74 -13.75
C ALA A 99 10.79 12.04 -14.11
N HIS A 100 10.28 11.18 -13.22
CA HIS A 100 9.09 10.36 -13.45
C HIS A 100 7.84 10.84 -12.67
N TYR A 101 7.88 12.08 -12.18
CA TYR A 101 6.73 12.84 -11.69
C TYR A 101 6.47 14.05 -12.60
N PRO A 102 5.87 13.86 -13.78
CA PRO A 102 5.87 14.86 -14.86
C PRO A 102 4.99 16.08 -14.61
N ASN A 103 3.98 15.97 -13.74
CA ASN A 103 2.96 17.01 -13.55
C ASN A 103 2.95 17.57 -12.13
N ASP A 104 3.03 16.69 -11.15
CA ASP A 104 3.01 17.01 -9.72
C ASP A 104 3.69 15.88 -8.94
N HIS A 105 3.81 16.03 -7.63
CA HIS A 105 4.47 15.06 -6.76
C HIS A 105 3.64 13.80 -6.44
N THR A 106 2.48 13.59 -7.06
CA THR A 106 1.56 12.47 -6.78
C THR A 106 1.42 11.54 -7.99
N HIS A 107 1.28 12.09 -9.19
CA HIS A 107 0.99 11.33 -10.40
C HIS A 107 2.28 10.90 -11.12
N THR A 108 2.60 9.61 -11.02
CA THR A 108 3.73 8.99 -11.70
C THR A 108 3.48 8.83 -13.20
N ASP A 109 4.55 8.90 -14.00
CA ASP A 109 4.51 8.45 -15.39
C ASP A 109 4.46 6.90 -15.50
N PRO A 110 4.41 6.32 -16.73
CA PRO A 110 4.38 4.87 -16.90
C PRO A 110 5.57 4.11 -16.31
N TYR A 111 6.78 4.70 -16.30
CA TYR A 111 7.97 4.04 -15.78
C TYR A 111 7.87 3.86 -14.26
N LEU A 112 7.58 4.95 -13.54
CA LEU A 112 7.48 4.89 -12.09
C LEU A 112 6.19 4.20 -11.63
N ALA A 113 5.10 4.27 -12.41
CA ALA A 113 3.92 3.45 -12.19
C ALA A 113 4.22 1.94 -12.26
N ASN A 114 5.05 1.50 -13.21
CA ASN A 114 5.49 0.10 -13.28
C ASN A 114 6.38 -0.28 -12.07
N ALA A 115 7.20 0.65 -11.58
CA ALA A 115 7.95 0.44 -10.35
C ALA A 115 7.03 0.31 -9.12
N MET A 116 5.96 1.12 -9.03
CA MET A 116 4.93 0.97 -7.98
C MET A 116 4.25 -0.40 -8.06
N ALA A 117 3.85 -0.85 -9.26
CA ALA A 117 3.22 -2.15 -9.44
C ALA A 117 4.15 -3.30 -9.02
N GLY A 118 5.42 -3.27 -9.44
CA GLY A 118 6.40 -4.26 -9.02
C GLY A 118 6.68 -4.27 -7.51
N SER A 119 6.60 -3.10 -6.86
CA SER A 119 6.72 -2.99 -5.39
C SER A 119 5.56 -3.66 -4.67
N PHE A 120 4.33 -3.54 -5.19
CA PHE A 120 3.18 -4.29 -4.68
C PHE A 120 3.40 -5.80 -4.83
N VAL A 121 3.88 -6.24 -6.00
CA VAL A 121 4.19 -7.65 -6.27
C VAL A 121 5.27 -8.19 -5.33
N LEU A 122 6.33 -7.42 -5.06
CA LEU A 122 7.32 -7.77 -4.05
C LEU A 122 6.68 -7.90 -2.67
N GLY A 123 5.83 -6.95 -2.26
CA GLY A 123 5.09 -7.03 -1.00
C GLY A 123 4.21 -8.28 -0.90
N LEU A 124 3.54 -8.69 -1.98
CA LEU A 124 2.79 -9.95 -2.03
C LEU A 124 3.69 -11.17 -1.85
N LYS A 125 4.87 -11.21 -2.51
CA LYS A 125 5.83 -12.32 -2.44
C LYS A 125 6.53 -12.45 -1.09
N CYS A 126 6.80 -11.33 -0.43
CA CYS A 126 7.41 -11.28 0.89
C CYS A 126 6.39 -11.52 2.01
N GLY A 127 5.10 -11.29 1.75
CA GLY A 127 4.00 -11.56 2.65
C GLY A 127 3.45 -12.99 2.56
N THR A 128 2.28 -13.18 3.18
CA THR A 128 1.61 -14.49 3.30
C THR A 128 0.27 -14.55 2.54
N SER A 129 0.04 -13.59 1.64
CA SER A 129 -1.21 -13.52 0.90
C SER A 129 -1.37 -14.69 -0.07
N ALA A 130 -2.62 -15.15 -0.25
CA ALA A 130 -2.93 -16.18 -1.23
C ALA A 130 -2.57 -15.74 -2.67
N LEU A 131 -2.64 -14.44 -2.95
CA LEU A 131 -2.23 -13.88 -4.24
C LEU A 131 -0.71 -13.95 -4.43
N GLY A 132 0.08 -13.75 -3.37
CA GLY A 132 1.54 -13.90 -3.42
C GLY A 132 2.01 -15.32 -3.77
N ALA A 133 1.22 -16.34 -3.40
CA ALA A 133 1.46 -17.71 -3.84
C ALA A 133 1.22 -17.92 -5.35
N ALA A 134 0.35 -17.12 -5.97
CA ALA A 134 0.01 -17.20 -7.39
C ALA A 134 0.89 -16.31 -8.29
N VAL A 135 1.70 -15.42 -7.72
CA VAL A 135 2.64 -14.58 -8.48
C VAL A 135 3.74 -15.45 -9.10
N THR A 136 3.94 -15.28 -10.41
CA THR A 136 4.91 -16.03 -11.22
C THR A 136 6.36 -15.61 -11.00
N ASN A 137 6.61 -14.35 -10.66
CA ASN A 137 7.94 -13.89 -10.27
C ASN A 137 8.41 -14.59 -8.98
N SER A 138 9.64 -15.09 -9.01
CA SER A 138 10.28 -15.60 -7.80
C SER A 138 10.64 -14.44 -6.88
N THR A 139 10.63 -14.67 -5.57
CA THR A 139 11.11 -13.67 -4.59
C THR A 139 12.55 -13.27 -4.92
N ALA A 140 13.42 -14.24 -5.24
CA ALA A 140 14.81 -13.99 -5.63
C ALA A 140 14.93 -13.01 -6.83
N SER A 141 14.13 -13.21 -7.88
CA SER A 141 14.15 -12.35 -9.07
C SER A 141 13.71 -10.90 -8.80
N LEU A 142 12.81 -10.70 -7.83
CA LEU A 142 12.38 -9.35 -7.44
C LEU A 142 13.42 -8.70 -6.51
N THR A 143 13.95 -9.47 -5.55
CA THR A 143 14.91 -8.93 -4.57
C THR A 143 16.28 -8.62 -5.16
N SER A 144 16.61 -9.17 -6.33
CA SER A 144 17.84 -8.87 -7.06
C SER A 144 17.74 -7.64 -7.97
N SER A 145 16.59 -6.97 -8.02
CA SER A 145 16.37 -5.76 -8.84
C SER A 145 16.35 -4.49 -7.99
N SER A 146 15.98 -3.35 -8.59
CA SER A 146 15.76 -2.09 -7.88
C SER A 146 14.67 -2.17 -6.81
N TYR A 147 13.81 -3.19 -6.82
CA TYR A 147 12.79 -3.36 -5.78
C TYR A 147 13.38 -3.62 -4.40
N GLY A 148 14.60 -4.18 -4.30
CA GLY A 148 15.29 -4.43 -3.03
C GLY A 148 14.77 -5.63 -2.22
N PRO A 149 15.29 -5.86 -1.00
CA PRO A 149 14.97 -7.04 -0.20
C PRO A 149 13.54 -7.03 0.34
N CYS A 150 13.08 -8.18 0.86
CA CYS A 150 11.89 -8.21 1.70
C CYS A 150 12.10 -7.37 2.96
N ILE A 151 11.12 -6.54 3.28
CA ILE A 151 11.18 -5.66 4.46
C ILE A 151 10.69 -6.44 5.68
N SER A 152 11.25 -6.14 6.85
CA SER A 152 10.96 -6.86 8.09
C SER A 152 9.75 -6.26 8.82
N PHE A 153 8.89 -7.09 9.39
CA PHE A 153 7.75 -6.64 10.17
C PHE A 153 8.20 -5.90 11.44
N ASN A 154 7.61 -4.73 11.72
CA ASN A 154 7.72 -4.08 13.02
C ASN A 154 6.33 -3.93 13.67
N SER A 155 6.29 -3.71 14.99
CA SER A 155 5.05 -3.66 15.77
C SER A 155 4.16 -2.44 15.50
N THR A 156 4.69 -1.42 14.82
CA THR A 156 4.00 -0.15 14.59
C THR A 156 3.21 -0.19 13.29
N ILE A 157 3.75 -0.79 12.24
CA ILE A 157 3.06 -1.10 10.97
C ILE A 157 3.64 -2.42 10.42
N PRO A 158 3.08 -3.57 10.82
CA PRO A 158 3.43 -4.84 10.22
C PRO A 158 3.02 -4.86 8.75
N ILE A 159 3.93 -5.32 7.91
CA ILE A 159 3.70 -5.65 6.50
C ILE A 159 2.67 -6.78 6.37
#